data_AF-X1K7A7-F1
#
_entry.id   AF-X1K7A7-F1
#
_cell.length_a   1.000
_cell.length_b   1.000
_cell.length_c   1.000
_cell.angle_alpha   90.00
_cell.angle_beta   90.00
_cell.angle_gamma   90.00
#
_symmetry.space_group_name_H-M   'P 1'
#
loop_
_entity.id
_entity.type
_entity.pdbx_description
1 polymer ?
#
loop_
_entity_poly.entity_id
_entity_poly.type
_entity_poly.pdbx_seq_one_letter_code
_entity_poly.pdbx_strand_id
1 'polypeptide(L)'
;SNLISWYAYRFIFGKAIRTMQFDNPVTARIPLPKLNLNNQSNKKLHDNLVALVDVILDLHKKIQTAKGSRKNQIQQQIEKTDREIDELVYKLYGITEEERQVIEGFK
;
A
#
# COMPACT_ATOMS: atom_id res chain seq x y z
N SER A 1 -1.51 0.29 -0.63
CA SER A 1 -0.93 1.28 0.29
C SER A 1 -1.67 2.60 0.20
N ASN A 2 -2.05 3.18 1.34
CA ASN A 2 -2.80 4.44 1.43
C ASN A 2 -2.01 5.63 0.88
N LEU A 3 -0.68 5.66 1.06
CA LEU A 3 0.19 6.74 0.58
C LEU A 3 0.08 6.96 -0.94
N ILE A 4 0.26 5.88 -1.71
CA ILE A 4 0.29 5.94 -3.18
C ILE A 4 -1.11 6.30 -3.71
N SER A 5 -2.16 5.72 -3.12
CA SER A 5 -3.54 6.06 -3.47
C SER A 5 -3.85 7.53 -3.23
N TRP A 6 -3.49 8.05 -2.05
CA TRP A 6 -3.64 9.47 -1.71
C TRP A 6 -2.85 10.38 -2.66
N TYR A 7 -1.59 10.01 -2.96
CA TYR A 7 -0.74 10.79 -3.86
C TYR A 7 -1.31 10.84 -5.28
N ALA A 8 -1.70 9.69 -5.83
CA ALA A 8 -2.28 9.60 -7.16
C ALA A 8 -3.57 10.43 -7.26
N TYR A 9 -4.46 10.28 -6.28
CA TYR A 9 -5.70 11.06 -6.20
C TYR A 9 -5.45 12.57 -6.18
N ARG A 10 -4.51 13.01 -5.32
CA ARG A 10 -4.29 14.44 -5.05
C ARG A 10 -3.47 15.14 -6.11
N PHE A 11 -2.39 14.52 -6.57
CA PHE A 11 -1.38 15.18 -7.40
C PHE A 11 -1.41 14.75 -8.86
N ILE A 12 -1.84 13.53 -9.17
CA ILE A 12 -1.90 13.06 -10.56
C ILE A 12 -3.28 13.36 -11.17
N PHE A 13 -4.34 13.05 -10.43
CA PHE A 13 -5.72 13.24 -10.89
C PHE A 13 -6.39 14.52 -10.38
N GLY A 14 -5.75 15.28 -9.49
CA GLY A 14 -6.25 16.58 -9.04
C GLY A 14 -7.65 16.53 -8.42
N LYS A 15 -7.96 15.48 -7.65
CA LYS A 15 -9.29 15.20 -7.09
C LYS A 15 -10.38 14.93 -8.16
N ALA A 16 -10.03 14.21 -9.22
CA ALA A 16 -11.01 13.79 -10.22
C ALA A 16 -12.23 13.12 -9.57
N ILE A 17 -13.42 13.54 -10.01
CA ILE A 17 -14.72 13.01 -9.56
C ILE A 17 -15.09 11.75 -10.36
N ARG A 18 -14.46 11.55 -11.53
CA ARG A 18 -14.73 10.42 -12.45
C ARG A 18 -13.59 9.39 -12.42
N THR A 19 -13.76 8.34 -13.21
CA THR A 19 -12.83 7.20 -13.35
C THR A 19 -11.38 7.64 -13.53
N MET A 20 -10.49 7.04 -12.73
CA MET A 20 -9.05 7.20 -12.82
C MET A 20 -8.48 6.14 -13.75
N GLN A 21 -8.08 6.55 -14.95
CA GLN A 21 -7.40 5.67 -15.90
C GLN A 21 -5.90 5.69 -15.61
N PHE A 22 -5.36 4.53 -15.26
CA PHE A 22 -3.92 4.36 -15.05
C PHE A 22 -3.26 3.92 -16.35
N ASP A 23 -2.72 4.90 -17.08
CA ASP A 23 -1.91 4.70 -18.28
C ASP A 23 -0.43 5.01 -18.00
N ASN A 24 0.42 4.90 -19.02
CA ASN A 24 1.84 5.19 -18.88
C ASN A 24 2.11 6.65 -18.43
N PRO A 25 1.53 7.70 -19.05
CA PRO A 25 1.67 9.07 -18.58
C PRO A 25 1.28 9.32 -17.11
N VAL A 26 0.24 8.64 -16.60
CA VAL A 26 -0.18 8.73 -15.21
C VAL A 26 0.78 7.98 -14.30
N THR A 27 1.07 6.72 -14.60
CA THR A 27 1.91 5.86 -13.73
C THR A 27 3.36 6.31 -13.67
N ALA A 28 3.89 6.91 -14.74
CA ALA A 28 5.23 7.49 -14.77
C ALA A 28 5.41 8.69 -13.80
N ARG A 29 4.30 9.31 -13.36
CA ARG A 29 4.33 10.42 -12.38
C ARG A 29 4.35 9.96 -10.93
N ILE A 30 4.19 8.65 -10.68
CA ILE A 30 4.26 8.12 -9.32
C ILE A 30 5.73 8.15 -8.86
N PRO A 31 6.06 8.83 -7.75
CA PRO A 31 7.41 8.88 -7.26
C PRO A 31 7.79 7.51 -6.68
N LEU A 32 8.62 6.77 -7.42
CA LEU A 32 9.17 5.50 -6.95
C LEU A 32 10.50 5.75 -6.21
N PRO A 33 10.68 5.21 -5.00
CA PRO A 33 11.89 5.37 -4.24
C PRO A 33 13.04 4.65 -4.94
N LYS A 34 14.21 5.28 -4.99
CA LYS A 34 15.43 4.66 -5.52
C LYS A 34 15.94 3.63 -4.51
N LEU A 35 15.46 2.40 -4.62
CA LEU A 35 15.91 1.28 -3.82
C LEU A 35 17.23 0.73 -4.38
N ASN A 36 18.29 0.81 -3.59
CA ASN A 36 19.54 0.13 -3.92
C ASN A 36 19.57 -1.24 -3.24
N LEU A 37 19.29 -2.30 -4.01
CA LEU A 37 19.24 -3.69 -3.52
C LEU A 37 20.62 -4.27 -3.12
N ASN A 38 21.71 -3.58 -3.47
CA ASN A 38 23.05 -3.95 -3.03
C ASN A 38 23.32 -3.55 -1.56
N ASN A 39 22.50 -2.65 -1.01
CA ASN A 39 22.56 -2.31 0.41
C ASN A 39 21.71 -3.32 1.22
N GLN A 40 22.35 -3.96 2.20
CA GLN A 40 21.72 -4.97 3.05
C GLN A 40 20.45 -4.47 3.75
N SER A 41 20.39 -3.18 4.13
CA SER A 41 19.21 -2.62 4.79
C SER A 41 18.02 -2.49 3.83
N ASN A 42 18.26 -2.01 2.61
CA ASN A 42 17.21 -1.89 1.59
C ASN A 42 16.71 -3.26 1.11
N LYS A 43 17.63 -4.23 0.98
CA LYS A 43 17.28 -5.61 0.62
C LYS A 43 16.36 -6.24 1.67
N LYS A 44 16.68 -6.10 2.96
CA LYS A 44 15.80 -6.59 4.04
C LYS A 44 14.42 -5.95 4.01
N LEU A 45 14.33 -4.64 3.79
CA LEU A 45 13.04 -3.95 3.67
C LEU A 45 12.23 -4.47 2.49
N HIS A 46 12.87 -4.63 1.34
CA HIS A 46 12.26 -5.21 0.15
C HIS A 46 11.75 -6.63 0.41
N ASP A 47 12.60 -7.51 0.95
CA ASP A 47 12.26 -8.91 1.20
C ASP A 47 11.09 -9.02 2.20
N ASN A 48 11.07 -8.17 3.23
CA ASN A 48 9.95 -8.08 4.16
C ASN A 48 8.65 -7.62 3.47
N LEU A 49 8.72 -6.61 2.61
CA LEU A 49 7.56 -6.14 1.83
C LEU A 49 7.03 -7.24 0.91
N VAL A 50 7.91 -7.95 0.20
CA VAL A 50 7.54 -9.07 -0.67
C VAL A 50 6.83 -10.16 0.13
N ALA A 51 7.36 -10.55 1.30
CA ALA A 51 6.74 -11.54 2.15
C ALA A 51 5.32 -11.14 2.60
N LEU A 52 5.11 -9.87 2.97
CA LEU A 52 3.77 -9.36 3.32
C LEU A 52 2.81 -9.34 2.13
N VAL A 53 3.32 -9.00 0.94
CA VAL A 53 2.53 -9.03 -0.31
C VAL A 53 2.11 -10.46 -0.65
N ASP A 54 2.98 -11.46 -0.47
CA ASP A 54 2.61 -12.86 -0.69
C ASP A 54 1.51 -13.31 0.28
N VAL A 55 1.62 -12.91 1.56
CA VAL A 55 0.60 -13.20 2.58
C VAL A 55 -0.74 -12.57 2.20
N ILE A 56 -0.76 -11.28 1.82
CA ILE A 56 -2.03 -10.59 1.54
C ILE A 56 -2.71 -11.12 0.27
N LEU A 57 -1.92 -11.53 -0.74
CA LEU A 57 -2.43 -12.17 -1.95
C LEU A 57 -3.09 -13.52 -1.64
N ASP A 58 -2.48 -14.33 -0.77
CA ASP A 58 -3.05 -15.59 -0.33
C ASP A 58 -4.33 -15.40 0.51
N LEU A 59 -4.33 -14.43 1.43
CA LEU A 59 -5.52 -14.08 2.22
C LEU A 59 -6.69 -13.62 1.34
N HIS A 60 -6.43 -12.79 0.33
CA HIS A 60 -7.44 -12.35 -0.64
C HIS A 60 -7.98 -13.49 -1.51
N LYS A 61 -7.20 -14.54 -1.77
CA LYS A 61 -7.73 -15.75 -2.42
C LYS A 61 -8.63 -16.53 -1.46
N LYS A 62 -8.22 -16.68 -0.21
CA LYS A 62 -8.96 -17.42 0.83
C LYS A 62 -10.28 -16.75 1.21
N ILE A 63 -10.35 -15.41 1.22
CA ILE A 63 -11.59 -14.71 1.61
C ILE A 63 -12.71 -14.86 0.58
N GLN A 64 -12.39 -15.07 -0.70
CA GLN A 64 -13.40 -15.25 -1.77
C GLN A 64 -14.25 -16.50 -1.58
N THR A 65 -13.68 -17.55 -0.97
CA THR A 65 -14.37 -18.83 -0.72
C THR A 65 -14.88 -18.97 0.71
N ALA A 66 -14.40 -18.13 1.64
CA ALA A 66 -14.78 -18.18 3.05
C ALA A 66 -16.19 -17.63 3.32
N LYS A 67 -16.90 -18.22 4.30
CA LYS A 67 -18.25 -17.81 4.73
C LYS A 67 -18.34 -17.70 6.25
N GLY A 68 -19.29 -16.90 6.74
CA GLY A 68 -19.57 -16.72 8.16
C GLY A 68 -18.37 -16.16 8.96
N SER A 69 -18.18 -16.66 10.18
CA SER A 69 -17.13 -16.20 11.12
C SER A 69 -15.71 -16.27 10.54
N ARG A 70 -15.40 -17.30 9.73
CA ARG A 70 -14.09 -17.45 9.09
C ARG A 70 -13.78 -16.31 8.11
N LYS A 71 -14.79 -15.77 7.43
CA LYS A 71 -14.62 -14.61 6.53
C LYS A 71 -14.21 -13.37 7.32
N ASN A 72 -14.83 -13.14 8.48
CA ASN A 72 -14.50 -12.01 9.35
C ASN A 72 -13.08 -12.12 9.92
N GLN A 73 -12.65 -13.32 10.32
CA GLN A 73 -11.28 -13.55 10.77
C GLN A 73 -10.24 -13.27 9.67
N ILE A 74 -10.49 -13.73 8.44
CA ILE A 74 -9.60 -13.46 7.30
C ILE A 74 -9.61 -11.96 6.97
N GLN A 75 -10.76 -11.29 7.03
CA GLN A 75 -10.86 -9.85 6.82
C GLN A 75 -10.01 -9.05 7.82
N GLN A 76 -10.07 -9.41 9.11
CA GLN A 76 -9.22 -8.79 10.13
C GLN A 76 -7.73 -9.04 9.89
N GLN A 77 -7.36 -10.24 9.41
CA GLN A 77 -5.98 -10.53 9.03
C GLN A 77 -5.53 -9.68 7.84
N ILE A 78 -6.37 -9.53 6.82
CA ILE A 78 -6.09 -8.65 5.67
C ILE A 78 -5.86 -7.22 6.14
N GLU A 79 -6.76 -6.67 6.97
CA GLU A 79 -6.62 -5.31 7.49
C GLU A 79 -5.34 -5.12 8.30
N LYS A 80 -4.95 -6.13 9.08
CA LYS A 80 -3.69 -6.10 9.82
C LYS A 80 -2.48 -6.09 8.88
N THR A 81 -2.46 -6.98 7.89
CA THR A 81 -1.37 -7.05 6.91
C THR A 81 -1.30 -5.79 6.06
N ASP A 82 -2.43 -5.21 5.67
CA ASP A 82 -2.49 -3.91 4.96
C ASP A 82 -1.84 -2.79 5.78
N ARG A 83 -2.13 -2.71 7.08
CA ARG A 83 -1.49 -1.73 7.98
C ARG A 83 0.01 -1.95 8.09
N GLU A 84 0.46 -3.21 8.18
CA GLU A 84 1.90 -3.53 8.22
C GLU A 84 2.61 -3.11 6.92
N ILE A 85 1.96 -3.29 5.76
CA ILE A 85 2.47 -2.80 4.47
C ILE A 85 2.53 -1.27 4.46
N ASP A 86 1.47 -0.59 4.89
CA ASP A 86 1.42 0.87 4.95
C ASP A 86 2.54 1.43 5.84
N GLU A 87 2.77 0.83 7.01
CA GLU A 87 3.87 1.20 7.91
C GLU A 87 5.24 1.09 7.25
N LEU A 88 5.50 -0.01 6.54
CA LEU A 88 6.77 -0.18 5.81
C LEU A 88 6.91 0.83 4.67
N VAL A 89 5.83 1.11 3.96
CA VAL A 89 5.82 2.11 2.88
C VAL A 89 6.08 3.51 3.45
N TYR A 90 5.42 3.92 4.54
CA TYR A 90 5.68 5.20 5.18
C TYR A 90 7.13 5.34 5.62
N LYS A 91 7.72 4.29 6.21
CA LYS A 91 9.15 4.27 6.58
C LYS A 91 10.06 4.41 5.36
N LEU A 92 9.71 3.76 4.26
CA LEU A 92 10.48 3.83 3.01
C LEU A 92 10.51 5.24 2.41
N TYR A 93 9.39 5.96 2.51
CA TYR A 93 9.28 7.34 2.03
C TYR A 93 9.68 8.39 3.08
N GLY A 94 10.01 7.98 4.30
CA GLY A 94 10.38 8.89 5.38
C GLY A 94 9.24 9.78 5.87
N ILE A 95 8.00 9.30 5.74
CA ILE A 95 6.78 10.06 6.08
C ILE A 95 6.67 10.22 7.61
N THR A 96 6.48 11.45 8.08
CA THR A 96 6.33 11.74 9.51
C THR A 96 4.92 11.47 10.02
N GLU A 97 4.72 11.45 11.35
CA GLU A 97 3.39 11.23 11.93
C GLU A 97 2.39 12.33 11.56
N GLU A 98 2.84 13.58 11.44
CA GLU A 98 2.00 14.70 11.00
C GLU A 98 1.54 14.49 9.55
N GLU A 99 2.44 14.04 8.67
CA GLU A 99 2.11 13.73 7.28
C GLU A 99 1.19 12.51 7.16
N ARG A 100 1.38 11.48 8.00
CA ARG A 100 0.47 10.33 8.08
C ARG A 100 -0.95 10.74 8.44
N GLN A 101 -1.12 11.63 9.41
CA GLN A 101 -2.44 12.15 9.78
C GLN A 101 -3.13 12.84 8.60
N VAL A 102 -2.38 13.57 7.77
CA VAL A 102 -2.90 14.20 6.55
C VAL A 102 -3.26 13.15 5.51
N ILE A 103 -2.48 12.09 5.35
CA ILE A 103 -2.75 11.03 4.37
C ILE A 103 -3.99 10.23 4.77
N GLU A 104 -4.12 9.87 6.05
CA GLU A 104 -5.20 9.01 6.56
C GLU A 104 -6.48 9.77 6.90
N GLY A 105 -6.40 11.06 7.22
CA GLY A 105 -7.57 11.90 7.47
C GLY A 105 -8.43 12.17 6.22
N PHE A 106 -7.99 11.74 5.04
CA PHE A 106 -8.72 11.85 3.77
C PHE A 106 -9.58 10.62 3.42
N LYS A 107 -9.63 9.62 4.30
CA LYS A 107 -10.34 8.35 4.06
C LYS A 107 -11.85 8.48 4.21
#